data_AF-A0AAJ1Q6I8-F1
#
_entry.id   AF-A0AAJ1Q6I8-F1
#
_cell.length_a   1.000
_cell.length_b   1.000
_cell.length_c   1.000
_cell.angle_alpha   90.00
_cell.angle_beta   90.00
_cell.angle_gamma   90.00
#
_symmetry.space_group_name_H-M   'P 1'
#
loop_
_entity.id
_entity.type
_entity.pdbx_description
1 polymer ?
#
loop_
_entity_poly.entity_id
_entity_poly.type
_entity_poly.pdbx_seq_one_letter_code
_entity_poly.pdbx_strand_id
1 'polypeptide(L)' 'NLIVDDTTDVRDAIHHTKVSGLDLVPANIDLSAAEIQLVNEVGREQALGRALRPVMNDYDFIIIDCQPSLGLLTVNALT' A
#
# COMPACT_ATOMS: atom_id res chain seq x y z
N ASN A 1 2.48 4.55 -8.95
CA ASN A 1 2.16 4.78 -7.51
C ASN A 1 1.28 3.61 -7.10
N LEU A 2 1.79 2.72 -6.25
CA LEU A 2 1.30 1.35 -6.08
C LEU A 2 -0.22 1.23 -5.85
N ILE A 3 -0.83 2.19 -5.17
CA ILE A 3 -2.25 2.10 -4.80
C ILE A 3 -3.20 2.58 -5.93
N VAL A 4 -2.71 3.41 -6.86
CA VAL A 4 -3.54 4.06 -7.90
C VAL A 4 -3.15 3.67 -9.32
N ASP A 5 -2.04 2.96 -9.48
CA ASP A 5 -1.52 2.49 -10.76
C ASP A 5 -1.51 0.97 -10.78
N ASP A 6 -2.44 0.39 -11.53
CA ASP A 6 -2.65 -1.05 -11.66
C ASP A 6 -1.56 -1.77 -12.47
N THR A 7 -0.65 -1.01 -13.10
CA THR A 7 0.48 -1.55 -13.85
C THR A 7 1.76 -1.68 -13.01
N THR A 8 1.80 -1.06 -11.82
CA THR A 8 2.94 -1.16 -10.91
C THR A 8 2.84 -2.45 -10.06
N ASP A 9 3.85 -3.32 -10.11
CA ASP A 9 3.96 -4.45 -9.17
C ASP A 9 4.56 -3.96 -7.84
N VAL A 10 4.00 -4.41 -6.72
CA VAL A 10 4.53 -4.14 -5.36
C VAL A 10 5.99 -4.55 -5.21
N ARG A 11 6.45 -5.58 -5.93
CA ARG A 11 7.84 -6.04 -5.92
C ARG A 11 8.83 -4.98 -6.37
N ASP A 12 8.41 -4.09 -7.27
CA ASP A 12 9.25 -2.99 -7.75
C ASP A 12 9.39 -1.87 -6.71
N ALA A 13 8.50 -1.83 -5.72
CA ALA A 13 8.49 -0.86 -4.63
C ALA A 13 9.07 -1.43 -3.32
N ILE A 14 9.44 -2.72 -3.28
CA ILE A 14 10.03 -3.33 -2.09
C ILE A 14 11.51 -2.95 -2.00
N HIS A 15 11.90 -2.45 -0.83
CA HIS A 15 13.29 -2.18 -0.48
C HIS A 15 13.75 -3.11 0.63
N HIS A 16 14.81 -3.86 0.38
CA HIS A 16 15.47 -4.65 1.40
C HIS A 16 16.17 -3.74 2.42
N THR A 17 15.86 -3.94 3.70
CA THR A 17 16.51 -3.19 4.77
C THR A 17 17.82 -3.86 5.18
N LYS A 18 18.56 -3.23 6.10
CA LYS A 18 19.75 -3.85 6.71
C LYS A 18 19.41 -4.97 7.69
N VAL A 19 18.14 -5.11 8.07
CA VAL A 19 17.66 -6.12 9.00
C VAL A 19 17.14 -7.30 8.20
N SER A 20 17.72 -8.48 8.41
CA SER A 20 17.31 -9.70 7.71
C SER A 20 15.85 -10.04 8.00
N GLY A 21 15.09 -10.35 6.95
CA GLY A 21 13.66 -10.68 7.06
C GLY A 21 12.76 -9.46 7.27
N LEU A 22 13.29 -8.24 7.16
CA LEU A 22 12.52 -7.01 7.21
C LEU A 22 12.71 -6.24 5.90
N ASP A 23 11.62 -6.11 5.15
CA ASP A 23 11.53 -5.32 3.94
C ASP A 23 10.60 -4.12 4.17
N LEU A 24 10.76 -3.09 3.34
CA LEU A 24 10.00 -1.85 3.43
C LEU A 24 9.45 -1.44 2.08
N VAL A 25 8.15 -1.15 2.04
CA VAL A 25 7.54 -0.36 0.96
C VAL A 25 7.42 1.08 1.45
N PRO A 26 8.18 2.04 0.90
CA PRO A 26 8.23 3.39 1.42
C PRO A 26 6.99 4.20 1.01
N ALA A 27 6.60 5.11 1.90
CA ALA A 27 5.64 6.15 1.61
C ALA A 27 6.34 7.40 1.02
N ASN A 28 5.64 8.15 0.19
CA ASN A 28 6.07 9.46 -0.28
C ASN A 28 4.92 10.48 -0.21
N ILE A 29 5.23 11.76 -0.45
CA ILE A 29 4.24 12.85 -0.38
C ILE A 29 3.08 12.68 -1.38
N ASP A 30 3.29 11.96 -2.48
CA ASP A 30 2.29 11.75 -3.53
C ASP A 30 1.14 10.85 -3.06
N LEU A 31 1.28 10.13 -1.94
CA LEU A 31 0.16 9.40 -1.31
C LEU A 31 -0.99 10.33 -0.94
N SER A 32 -0.71 11.59 -0.58
CA SER A 32 -1.76 12.58 -0.32
C SER A 32 -2.61 12.88 -1.57
N ALA A 33 -1.98 12.88 -2.75
CA ALA A 33 -2.69 13.03 -4.02
C ALA A 33 -3.40 11.72 -4.42
N ALA A 34 -2.79 10.56 -4.12
CA ALA A 34 -3.40 9.26 -4.36
C ALA A 34 -4.72 9.08 -3.60
N GLU A 35 -4.81 9.61 -2.38
CA GLU A 35 -6.06 9.59 -1.58
C GLU A 35 -7.23 10.29 -2.30
N ILE A 36 -6.97 11.40 -2.99
CA ILE A 36 -7.99 12.10 -3.79
C ILE A 36 -8.36 11.29 -5.04
N GLN A 37 -7.38 10.66 -5.69
CA GLN A 37 -7.62 9.84 -6.88
C GLN A 37 -8.49 8.62 -6.57
N LEU A 38 -8.27 7.97 -5.41
CA LEU A 38 -9.05 6.84 -4.94
C LEU A 38 -10.54 7.14 -4.78
N VAL A 39 -10.94 8.39 -4.56
CA VAL A 39 -12.36 8.76 -4.43
C VAL A 39 -13.17 8.32 -5.65
N ASN A 40 -12.58 8.35 -6.83
CA ASN A 40 -13.24 8.02 -8.09
C ASN A 40 -13.02 6.56 -8.52
N GLU A 41 -12.22 5.79 -7.78
CA GLU A 41 -11.93 4.39 -8.12
C GLU A 41 -13.05 3.46 -7.66
N VAL A 42 -13.36 2.45 -8.47
CA VAL A 42 -14.31 1.40 -8.10
C VAL A 42 -13.62 0.42 -7.15
N GLY A 43 -14.25 0.14 -6.01
CA GLY A 43 -13.64 -0.72 -4.99
C GLY A 43 -12.42 -0.09 -4.33
N ARG A 44 -12.42 1.24 -4.23
CA ARG A 44 -11.37 2.07 -3.61
C ARG A 44 -10.99 1.67 -2.20
N GLU A 45 -11.90 1.05 -1.45
CA GLU A 45 -11.64 0.56 -0.09
C GLU A 45 -10.74 -0.68 -0.09
N GLN A 46 -10.60 -1.38 -1.23
CA GLN A 46 -9.82 -2.62 -1.36
C GLN A 46 -8.55 -2.44 -2.20
N ALA A 47 -8.20 -1.20 -2.57
CA ALA A 47 -7.08 -0.90 -3.46
C ALA A 47 -5.75 -1.42 -2.91
N LEU A 48 -5.46 -1.17 -1.63
CA LEU A 48 -4.23 -1.66 -1.00
C LEU A 48 -4.19 -3.19 -0.94
N GLY A 49 -5.30 -3.84 -0.57
CA GLY A 49 -5.39 -5.29 -0.56
C GLY A 49 -5.18 -5.93 -1.94
N ARG A 50 -5.62 -5.28 -3.02
CA ARG A 50 -5.31 -5.72 -4.40
C ARG A 50 -3.82 -5.57 -4.70
N ALA A 51 -3.24 -4.42 -4.36
CA ALA A 51 -1.84 -4.12 -4.64
C ALA A 51 -0.87 -5.04 -3.88
N LEU A 52 -1.20 -5.45 -2.65
CA LEU A 52 -0.36 -6.33 -1.82
C LEU A 52 -0.55 -7.82 -2.12
N ARG A 53 -1.64 -8.20 -2.80
CA ARG A 53 -1.95 -9.61 -3.13
C ARG A 53 -0.79 -10.40 -3.73
N PRO A 54 0.05 -9.85 -4.64
CA PRO A 54 1.14 -10.61 -5.25
C PRO A 54 2.18 -11.12 -4.26
N VAL A 55 2.35 -10.47 -3.10
CA VAL A 55 3.39 -10.79 -2.10
C VAL A 55 2.84 -11.33 -0.79
N MET A 56 1.53 -11.57 -0.70
CA MET A 56 0.89 -12.06 0.53
C MET A 56 1.48 -13.38 1.07
N ASN A 57 2.02 -14.23 0.19
CA ASN A 57 2.62 -15.51 0.58
C ASN A 57 4.13 -15.40 0.84
N ASP A 58 4.73 -14.24 0.56
CA ASP A 58 6.17 -14.03 0.70
C ASP A 58 6.54 -13.53 2.12
N TYR A 59 5.54 -13.11 2.91
CA TYR A 59 5.71 -12.57 4.26
C TYR A 59 4.75 -13.22 5.26
N ASP A 60 5.26 -13.61 6.43
CA ASP A 60 4.43 -14.10 7.54
C ASP A 60 3.55 -12.99 8.14
N PHE A 61 4.05 -11.75 8.10
CA PHE A 61 3.39 -10.56 8.64
C PHE A 61 3.58 -9.37 7.71
N ILE A 62 2.51 -8.60 7.52
CA ILE A 62 2.54 -7.31 6.84
C ILE A 62 2.03 -6.27 7.83
N ILE A 63 2.86 -5.27 8.14
CA ILE A 63 2.50 -4.18 9.06
C ILE A 63 2.26 -2.92 8.22
N ILE A 64 1.09 -2.31 8.40
CA ILE A 64 0.71 -1.09 7.69
C ILE A 64 0.74 0.08 8.67
N ASP A 65 1.71 0.99 8.48
CA ASP A 65 1.81 2.21 9.27
C ASP A 65 0.86 3.27 8.71
N CYS A 66 -0.17 3.62 9.47
CA CYS A 66 -1.25 4.50 9.02
C CYS A 66 -1.18 5.87 9.67
N GLN A 67 -1.59 6.89 8.92
CA GLN A 67 -1.84 8.21 9.48
C GLN A 67 -2.94 8.17 10.56
N PRO A 68 -2.91 9.07 11.56
CA PRO A 68 -3.92 9.08 12.64
C PRO A 68 -5.31 9.53 12.18
N SER A 69 -5.41 10.16 11.00
CA SER A 69 -6.68 10.55 10.39
C SER A 69 -7.39 9.35 9.76
N LEU A 70 -8.72 9.35 9.79
CA LEU A 70 -9.53 8.35 9.12
C LEU A 70 -9.84 8.80 7.69
N GLY A 71 -8.91 8.53 6.77
CA GLY A 71 -9.03 8.76 5.33
C GLY A 71 -9.12 7.46 4.53
N LEU A 72 -9.21 7.54 3.19
CA LEU A 72 -9.31 6.34 2.34
C LEU A 72 -8.08 5.45 2.46
N LEU A 73 -6.88 6.02 2.64
CA LEU A 73 -5.67 5.23 2.86
C LEU A 73 -5.75 4.42 4.17
N THR A 74 -6.28 5.03 5.23
CA THR A 74 -6.46 4.37 6.53
C THR A 74 -7.57 3.31 6.46
N VAL A 75 -8.65 3.56 5.72
CA VAL A 75 -9.71 2.57 5.50
C VAL A 75 -9.18 1.35 4.76
N ASN A 76 -8.36 1.55 3.73
CA ASN A 76 -7.71 0.48 2.97
C ASN A 76 -6.81 -0.42 3.84
N ALA A 77 -6.26 0.10 4.92
CA ALA A 77 -5.44 -0.67 5.86
C ALA A 77 -6.26 -1.51 6.84
N LEU A 78 -7.56 -1.22 6.98
CA LEU A 78 -8.47 -1.88 7.92
C LEU A 78 -9.32 -2.98 7.27
N THR A 79 -9.27 -3.13 5.95
CA THR A 79 -10.13 -4.04 5.16
C THR A 79 -9.32 -4.88 4.20
#